data_AF-A0A929YC05-F1
#
_entry.id   AF-A0A929YC05-F1
#
_cell.length_a   1.000
_cell.length_b   1.000
_cell.length_c   1.000
_cell.angle_alpha   90.00
_cell.angle_beta   90.00
_cell.angle_gamma   90.00
#
_symmetry.space_group_name_H-M   'P 1'
#
loop_
_entity.id
_entity.type
_entity.pdbx_description
1 polymer ?
#
loop_
_entity_poly.entity_id
_entity_poly.type
_entity_poly.pdbx_seq_one_letter_code
_entity_poly.pdbx_strand_id
1 'polypeptide(L)'
;MNSTSQDACLAANDGEKAYTASLARLRTALAASWAEQTASPLVAWTPHNPSSGQCAVSALVLQDYCGGKICRCVVAGTPHYFNRIDGQVVDSTAAQFGTVAIDYDTSTVRSRHRILRHADTRQRYELLKERVERFLVELDAVAQAIGCVDCGHMGKACLRDQTIWFGDTNSIVIVGEAPARTGWVESGVAWHNTAGKLLPSGVIMQKLLAILGKELLAVTFTEAIKCFPSDRRYLKDLAALYRPTLTQQLRILNPKLILTMGAIPTQALIEEPFRRLSDVVGKRYAMGESVVIPIFHPSPISPRGYKDNVPIFEMIQRKILEVA
;
A
#
# COMPACT_ATOMS: atom_id res chain seq x y z
N MET A 1 4.22 -24.46 -37.48
CA MET A 1 4.28 -22.97 -37.44
C MET A 1 3.23 -22.47 -36.45
N ASN A 2 3.46 -22.61 -35.14
CA ASN A 2 2.56 -22.03 -34.12
C ASN A 2 3.22 -21.79 -32.75
N SER A 3 4.55 -21.82 -32.63
CA SER A 3 5.25 -21.55 -31.36
C SER A 3 5.59 -20.07 -31.16
N THR A 4 5.75 -19.29 -32.24
CA THR A 4 6.16 -17.88 -32.18
C THR A 4 5.05 -16.91 -31.76
N SER A 5 3.77 -17.29 -31.84
CA SER A 5 2.64 -16.42 -31.44
C SER A 5 2.24 -16.57 -29.96
N GLN A 6 2.44 -17.75 -29.37
CA GLN A 6 2.18 -17.96 -27.93
C GLN A 6 3.27 -17.32 -27.05
N ASP A 7 4.54 -17.39 -27.45
CA ASP A 7 5.64 -16.77 -26.71
C ASP A 7 5.58 -15.23 -26.73
N ALA A 8 5.11 -14.63 -27.84
CA ALA A 8 4.91 -13.19 -27.94
C ALA A 8 3.72 -12.68 -27.10
N CYS A 9 2.63 -13.44 -27.03
CA CYS A 9 1.49 -13.10 -26.16
C CYS A 9 1.82 -13.29 -24.66
N LEU A 10 2.61 -14.30 -24.30
CA LEU A 10 3.06 -14.52 -22.92
C LEU A 10 4.06 -13.42 -22.48
N ALA A 11 5.03 -13.08 -23.33
CA ALA A 11 5.99 -12.00 -23.05
C ALA A 11 5.33 -10.61 -22.99
N ALA A 12 4.30 -10.35 -23.80
CA ALA A 12 3.52 -9.11 -23.73
C ALA A 12 2.73 -9.00 -22.42
N ASN A 13 2.15 -10.11 -21.95
CA ASN A 13 1.40 -10.17 -20.68
C ASN A 13 2.33 -10.03 -19.46
N ASP A 14 3.55 -10.57 -19.54
CA ASP A 14 4.56 -10.45 -18.49
C ASP A 14 5.16 -9.04 -18.45
N GLY A 15 5.38 -8.41 -19.60
CA GLY A 15 5.82 -7.01 -19.71
C GLY A 15 4.80 -6.00 -19.18
N GLU A 16 3.51 -6.19 -19.49
CA GLU A 16 2.42 -5.32 -19.01
C GLU A 16 2.19 -5.47 -17.50
N LYS A 17 2.29 -6.70 -16.97
CA LYS A 17 2.25 -6.96 -15.52
C LYS A 17 3.45 -6.36 -14.79
N ALA A 18 4.67 -6.52 -15.32
CA ALA A 18 5.88 -5.95 -14.73
C ALA A 18 5.83 -4.40 -14.72
N TYR A 19 5.33 -3.80 -15.81
CA TYR A 19 5.12 -2.35 -15.89
C TYR A 19 4.07 -1.86 -14.89
N THR A 20 2.95 -2.55 -14.78
CA THR A 20 1.87 -2.19 -13.83
C THR A 20 2.33 -2.35 -12.38
N ALA A 21 3.08 -3.40 -12.06
CA ALA A 21 3.69 -3.59 -10.75
C ALA A 21 4.72 -2.50 -10.43
N SER A 22 5.57 -2.14 -11.39
CA SER A 22 6.54 -1.05 -11.26
C SER A 22 5.86 0.31 -11.06
N LEU A 23 4.78 0.58 -11.79
CA LEU A 23 4.03 1.83 -11.66
C LEU A 23 3.29 1.90 -10.32
N ALA A 24 2.64 0.82 -9.88
CA ALA A 24 1.98 0.76 -8.57
C ALA A 24 2.98 1.03 -7.43
N ARG A 25 4.14 0.36 -7.45
CA ARG A 25 5.25 0.58 -6.51
C ARG A 25 5.68 2.05 -6.47
N LEU A 26 5.82 2.69 -7.63
CA LEU A 26 6.22 4.10 -7.71
C LEU A 26 5.13 5.06 -7.22
N ARG A 27 3.85 4.80 -7.53
CA ARG A 27 2.72 5.60 -7.02
C ARG A 27 2.66 5.58 -5.51
N THR A 28 2.93 4.44 -4.89
CA THR A 28 3.02 4.36 -3.45
C THR A 28 4.25 5.07 -2.90
N ALA A 29 5.42 4.89 -3.52
CA ALA A 29 6.62 5.60 -3.07
C ALA A 29 6.39 7.12 -3.08
N LEU A 30 5.68 7.64 -4.09
CA LEU A 30 5.23 9.04 -4.13
C LEU A 30 4.29 9.37 -2.97
N ALA A 31 3.21 8.61 -2.80
CA ALA A 31 2.22 8.85 -1.75
C ALA A 31 2.83 8.82 -0.33
N ALA A 32 3.80 7.93 -0.09
CA ALA A 32 4.53 7.82 1.16
C ALA A 32 5.56 8.95 1.36
N SER A 33 6.02 9.59 0.28
CA SER A 33 7.06 10.61 0.31
C SER A 33 6.53 12.04 0.34
N TRP A 34 5.24 12.24 0.07
CA TRP A 34 4.57 13.54 0.12
C TRP A 34 4.55 14.11 1.54
N ALA A 35 4.85 15.39 1.63
CA ALA A 35 4.64 16.19 2.84
C ALA A 35 4.34 17.64 2.45
N GLU A 36 4.03 18.47 3.45
CA GLU A 36 3.86 19.91 3.26
C GLU A 36 5.06 20.54 2.52
N GLN A 37 6.30 20.15 2.84
CA GLN A 37 7.50 20.72 2.20
C GLN A 37 7.63 20.38 0.71
N THR A 38 6.94 19.35 0.21
CA THR A 38 6.95 19.00 -1.23
C THR A 38 5.73 19.57 -1.96
N ALA A 39 4.70 20.01 -1.22
CA ALA A 39 3.50 20.59 -1.78
C ALA A 39 3.71 22.02 -2.30
N SER A 40 2.98 22.38 -3.35
CA SER A 40 2.90 23.76 -3.83
C SER A 40 2.26 24.65 -2.76
N PRO A 41 2.85 25.82 -2.41
CA PRO A 41 2.27 26.75 -1.45
C PRO A 41 0.99 27.45 -1.96
N LEU A 42 0.65 27.26 -3.25
CA LEU A 42 -0.54 27.84 -3.87
C LEU A 42 -1.84 27.14 -3.47
N VAL A 43 -1.76 25.97 -2.85
CA VAL A 43 -2.91 25.21 -2.37
C VAL A 43 -2.62 24.68 -0.97
N ALA A 44 -3.64 24.58 -0.14
CA ALA A 44 -3.48 24.07 1.21
C ALA A 44 -3.22 22.55 1.17
N TRP A 45 -2.04 22.15 1.64
CA TRP A 45 -1.75 20.75 1.95
C TRP A 45 -2.27 20.44 3.36
N THR A 46 -2.86 19.26 3.54
CA THR A 46 -3.25 18.78 4.87
C THR A 46 -2.91 17.31 5.02
N PRO A 47 -2.73 16.81 6.26
CA PRO A 47 -2.57 15.38 6.51
C PRO A 47 -3.76 14.52 6.02
N HIS A 48 -4.95 15.12 5.86
CA HIS A 48 -6.16 14.46 5.37
C HIS A 48 -6.27 14.48 3.84
N ASN A 49 -5.55 15.38 3.16
CA ASN A 49 -5.43 15.44 1.70
C ASN A 49 -3.94 15.57 1.30
N PRO A 50 -3.15 14.49 1.47
CA PRO A 50 -1.70 14.54 1.28
C PRO A 50 -1.28 14.76 -0.19
N SER A 51 -2.19 14.51 -1.14
CA SER A 51 -1.96 14.72 -2.57
C SER A 51 -2.09 16.17 -3.03
N SER A 52 -2.71 17.03 -2.20
CA SER A 52 -2.92 18.45 -2.52
C SER A 52 -1.59 19.17 -2.77
N GLY A 53 -1.47 19.81 -3.94
CA GLY A 53 -0.27 20.57 -4.30
C GLY A 53 0.93 19.73 -4.74
N GLN A 54 0.79 18.41 -4.82
CA GLN A 54 1.88 17.49 -5.18
C GLN A 54 1.95 17.22 -6.69
N CYS A 55 0.96 17.65 -7.48
CA CYS A 55 0.76 17.20 -8.87
C CYS A 55 1.97 17.46 -9.78
N ALA A 56 2.52 18.68 -9.78
CA ALA A 56 3.63 19.04 -10.67
C ALA A 56 4.91 18.25 -10.36
N VAL A 57 5.28 18.16 -9.07
CA VAL A 57 6.49 17.47 -8.63
C VAL A 57 6.36 15.95 -8.76
N SER A 58 5.17 15.40 -8.51
CA SER A 58 4.89 13.97 -8.71
C SER A 58 4.96 13.60 -10.18
N ALA A 59 4.44 14.44 -11.08
CA ALA A 59 4.53 14.19 -12.52
C ALA A 59 5.97 14.23 -13.06
N LEU A 60 6.82 15.07 -12.46
CA LEU A 60 8.26 15.12 -12.76
C LEU A 60 8.98 13.86 -12.30
N VAL A 61 8.72 13.39 -11.08
CA VAL A 61 9.31 12.15 -10.56
C VAL A 61 8.82 10.95 -11.37
N LEU A 62 7.52 10.82 -11.65
CA LEU A 62 6.99 9.75 -12.51
C LEU A 62 7.68 9.70 -13.87
N GLN A 63 7.93 10.86 -14.47
CA GLN A 63 8.62 10.94 -15.75
C GLN A 63 10.07 10.44 -15.68
N ASP A 64 10.75 10.53 -14.53
CA ASP A 64 12.12 10.04 -14.39
C ASP A 64 12.21 8.51 -14.51
N TYR A 65 11.17 7.80 -14.05
CA TYR A 65 11.13 6.34 -14.04
C TYR A 65 10.39 5.75 -15.25
N CYS A 66 9.32 6.40 -15.69
CA CYS A 66 8.42 5.85 -16.71
C CYS A 66 8.47 6.63 -18.03
N GLY A 67 9.18 7.75 -18.09
CA GLY A 67 9.19 8.62 -19.26
C GLY A 67 7.82 9.27 -19.53
N GLY A 68 7.43 9.31 -20.80
CA GLY A 68 6.16 9.91 -21.23
C GLY A 68 6.13 11.44 -21.19
N LYS A 69 4.92 11.99 -21.37
CA LYS A 69 4.67 13.44 -21.45
C LYS A 69 4.02 13.94 -20.17
N ILE A 70 4.45 15.09 -19.68
CA ILE A 70 3.73 15.80 -18.61
C ILE A 70 2.63 16.63 -19.26
N CYS A 71 1.40 16.49 -18.79
CA CYS A 71 0.23 17.20 -19.23
C CYS A 71 -0.28 18.11 -18.12
N ARG A 72 -0.99 19.19 -18.51
CA ARG A 72 -1.64 20.11 -17.58
C ARG A 72 -3.04 20.46 -18.03
N CYS A 73 -4.03 20.33 -17.14
CA CYS A 73 -5.39 20.85 -17.31
C CYS A 73 -5.76 21.80 -16.15
N VAL A 74 -7.02 22.22 -16.07
CA VAL A 74 -7.58 22.99 -14.96
C VAL A 74 -8.75 22.21 -14.40
N VAL A 75 -8.75 21.97 -13.09
CA VAL A 75 -9.81 21.25 -12.37
C VAL A 75 -10.33 22.16 -11.27
N ALA A 76 -11.63 22.48 -11.30
CA ALA A 76 -12.25 23.42 -10.36
C ALA A 76 -11.45 24.73 -10.16
N GLY A 77 -10.96 25.33 -11.26
CA GLY A 77 -10.15 26.55 -11.24
C GLY A 77 -8.68 26.37 -10.84
N THR A 78 -8.27 25.16 -10.45
CA THR A 78 -6.90 24.87 -10.00
C THR A 78 -6.09 24.20 -11.11
N PRO A 79 -4.87 24.67 -11.41
CA PRO A 79 -3.94 23.98 -12.31
C PRO A 79 -3.60 22.57 -11.83
N HIS A 80 -3.74 21.57 -12.70
CA HIS A 80 -3.44 20.18 -12.39
C HIS A 80 -2.44 19.58 -13.37
N TYR A 81 -1.50 18.78 -12.87
CA TYR A 81 -0.45 18.12 -13.66
C TYR A 81 -0.52 16.61 -13.49
N PHE A 82 -0.29 15.88 -14.58
CA PHE A 82 -0.30 14.42 -14.63
C PHE A 82 0.55 13.94 -15.81
N ASN A 83 0.74 12.64 -15.97
CA ASN A 83 1.51 12.07 -17.07
C ASN A 83 0.59 11.40 -18.11
N ARG A 84 1.01 11.44 -19.37
CA ARG A 84 0.55 10.49 -20.40
C ARG A 84 1.72 9.60 -20.79
N ILE A 85 1.63 8.31 -20.47
CA ILE A 85 2.66 7.30 -20.75
C ILE A 85 2.02 6.27 -21.67
N ASP A 86 2.62 6.04 -22.84
CA ASP A 86 2.09 5.17 -23.89
C ASP A 86 0.61 5.44 -24.25
N GLY A 87 0.25 6.72 -24.24
CA GLY A 87 -1.11 7.19 -24.55
C GLY A 87 -2.10 7.13 -23.37
N GLN A 88 -1.78 6.40 -22.30
CA GLN A 88 -2.63 6.27 -21.12
C GLN A 88 -2.41 7.39 -20.11
N VAL A 89 -3.49 7.82 -19.45
CA VAL A 89 -3.42 8.81 -18.37
C VAL A 89 -2.91 8.15 -17.10
N VAL A 90 -1.85 8.72 -16.53
CA VAL A 90 -1.29 8.33 -15.24
C VAL A 90 -1.29 9.55 -14.33
N ASP A 91 -2.24 9.56 -13.40
CA ASP A 91 -2.40 10.62 -12.40
C ASP A 91 -2.31 10.06 -10.99
N SER A 92 -1.19 10.31 -10.32
CA SER A 92 -1.00 9.87 -8.93
C SER A 92 -1.66 10.80 -7.92
N THR A 93 -2.15 11.96 -8.35
CA THR A 93 -2.62 13.04 -7.48
C THR A 93 -4.08 13.42 -7.72
N ALA A 94 -4.83 12.57 -8.45
CA ALA A 94 -6.27 12.78 -8.73
C ALA A 94 -7.09 12.94 -7.44
N ALA A 95 -6.71 12.23 -6.38
CA ALA A 95 -7.36 12.26 -5.08
C ALA A 95 -7.44 13.66 -4.45
N GLN A 96 -6.60 14.62 -4.89
CA GLN A 96 -6.63 15.98 -4.34
C GLN A 96 -7.95 16.71 -4.60
N PHE A 97 -8.72 16.24 -5.59
CA PHE A 97 -10.00 16.82 -5.99
C PHE A 97 -11.22 16.04 -5.46
N GLY A 98 -11.02 14.99 -4.65
CA GLY A 98 -12.11 14.18 -4.11
C GLY A 98 -13.00 13.59 -5.20
N THR A 99 -14.27 13.98 -5.23
CA THR A 99 -15.28 13.50 -6.19
C THR A 99 -15.38 14.33 -7.47
N VAL A 100 -14.62 15.41 -7.60
CA VAL A 100 -14.67 16.27 -8.78
C VAL A 100 -14.05 15.53 -9.97
N ALA A 101 -14.83 15.39 -11.05
CA ALA A 101 -14.36 14.75 -12.27
C ALA A 101 -13.24 15.57 -12.95
N ILE A 102 -12.24 14.86 -13.46
CA ILE A 102 -11.10 15.45 -14.17
C ILE A 102 -11.26 15.18 -15.66
N ASP A 103 -11.44 16.25 -16.44
CA ASP A 103 -11.42 16.18 -17.90
C ASP A 103 -9.97 16.28 -18.41
N TYR A 104 -9.35 15.12 -18.61
CA TYR A 104 -7.96 15.01 -19.08
C TYR A 104 -7.77 15.41 -20.55
N ASP A 105 -8.84 15.49 -21.35
CA ASP A 105 -8.74 15.76 -22.78
C ASP A 105 -8.62 17.26 -23.08
N THR A 106 -9.01 18.11 -22.11
CA THR A 106 -8.68 19.55 -22.10
C THR A 106 -7.20 19.85 -21.84
N SER A 107 -6.40 18.83 -21.55
CA SER A 107 -5.01 19.03 -21.17
C SER A 107 -4.12 19.47 -22.31
N THR A 108 -3.03 20.15 -21.97
CA THR A 108 -1.97 20.51 -22.91
C THR A 108 -0.63 20.02 -22.38
N VAL A 109 0.24 19.56 -23.28
CA VAL A 109 1.58 19.09 -22.91
C VAL A 109 2.40 20.25 -22.32
N ARG A 110 3.20 19.95 -21.30
CA ARG A 110 4.12 20.88 -20.64
C ARG A 110 5.52 20.29 -20.64
N SER A 111 6.50 21.11 -21.04
CA SER A 111 7.88 20.68 -21.01
C SER A 111 8.41 20.67 -19.58
N ARG A 112 9.15 19.61 -19.23
CA ARG A 112 9.89 19.49 -17.96
C ARG A 112 10.72 20.73 -17.67
N HIS A 113 11.47 21.21 -18.67
CA HIS A 113 12.30 22.40 -18.56
C HIS A 113 11.49 23.63 -18.11
N ARG A 114 10.28 23.83 -18.63
CA ARG A 114 9.42 24.96 -18.24
C ARG A 114 8.95 24.84 -16.79
N ILE A 115 8.60 23.63 -16.33
CA ILE A 115 8.14 23.39 -14.96
C ILE A 115 9.30 23.64 -13.97
N LEU A 116 10.49 23.12 -14.27
CA LEU A 116 11.69 23.24 -13.43
C LEU A 116 12.38 24.63 -13.49
N ARG A 117 11.96 25.54 -14.38
CA ARG A 117 12.45 26.93 -14.39
C ARG A 117 12.15 27.66 -13.08
N HIS A 118 11.04 27.33 -12.42
CA HIS A 118 10.69 27.90 -11.11
C HIS A 118 11.55 27.26 -10.01
N ALA A 119 12.29 28.08 -9.26
CA ALA A 119 13.20 27.62 -8.22
C ALA A 119 12.49 26.82 -7.13
N ASP A 120 11.33 27.29 -6.66
CA ASP A 120 10.47 26.59 -5.70
C ASP A 120 10.10 25.18 -6.17
N THR A 121 9.53 25.07 -7.39
CA THR A 121 9.14 23.77 -7.95
C THR A 121 10.34 22.83 -8.07
N ARG A 122 11.51 23.34 -8.45
CA ARG A 122 12.73 22.54 -8.55
C ARG A 122 13.16 21.99 -7.20
N GLN A 123 13.22 22.84 -6.17
CA GLN A 123 13.59 22.42 -4.81
C GLN A 123 12.65 21.34 -4.28
N ARG A 124 11.33 21.53 -4.44
CA ARG A 124 10.32 20.55 -3.99
C ARG A 124 10.39 19.24 -4.78
N TYR A 125 10.67 19.31 -6.08
CA TYR A 125 10.88 18.13 -6.92
C TYR A 125 12.12 17.33 -6.48
N GLU A 126 13.27 17.98 -6.27
CA GLU A 126 14.49 17.26 -5.84
C GLU A 126 14.29 16.63 -4.46
N LEU A 127 13.64 17.33 -3.53
CA LEU A 127 13.30 16.77 -2.21
C LEU A 127 12.37 15.55 -2.33
N LEU A 128 11.32 15.64 -3.15
CA LEU A 128 10.40 14.51 -3.35
C LEU A 128 11.12 13.33 -4.01
N LYS A 129 11.97 13.60 -5.02
CA LYS A 129 12.76 12.59 -5.70
C LYS A 129 13.67 11.84 -4.74
N GLU A 130 14.44 12.55 -3.91
CA GLU A 130 15.34 11.93 -2.93
C GLU A 130 14.57 11.02 -1.95
N ARG A 131 13.40 11.46 -1.49
CA ARG A 131 12.55 10.66 -0.59
C ARG A 131 12.01 9.41 -1.27
N VAL A 132 11.56 9.53 -2.51
CA VAL A 132 11.09 8.40 -3.32
C VAL A 132 12.22 7.39 -3.55
N GLU A 133 13.41 7.86 -3.95
CA GLU A 133 14.58 7.00 -4.14
C GLU A 133 14.96 6.25 -2.86
N ARG A 134 14.99 6.95 -1.72
CA ARG A 134 15.27 6.34 -0.41
C ARG A 134 14.23 5.28 -0.06
N PHE A 135 12.95 5.58 -0.22
CA PHE A 135 11.85 4.65 0.04
C PHE A 135 11.97 3.38 -0.81
N LEU A 136 12.28 3.52 -2.10
CA LEU A 136 12.45 2.39 -3.00
C LEU A 136 13.66 1.52 -2.63
N VAL A 137 14.80 2.13 -2.26
CA VAL A 137 15.99 1.41 -1.79
C VAL A 137 15.69 0.63 -0.51
N GLU A 138 14.97 1.22 0.45
CA GLU A 138 14.59 0.52 1.68
C GLU A 138 13.64 -0.65 1.43
N LEU A 139 12.73 -0.55 0.45
CA LEU A 139 11.87 -1.65 0.02
C LEU A 139 12.64 -2.77 -0.68
N ASP A 140 13.58 -2.42 -1.56
CA ASP A 140 14.41 -3.41 -2.25
C ASP A 140 15.28 -4.19 -1.23
N ALA A 141 15.77 -3.52 -0.18
CA ALA A 141 16.45 -4.18 0.94
C ALA A 141 15.54 -5.15 1.72
N VAL A 142 14.25 -4.81 1.90
CA VAL A 142 13.26 -5.72 2.50
C VAL A 142 13.04 -6.95 1.62
N ALA A 143 12.86 -6.78 0.32
CA ALA A 143 12.66 -7.89 -0.61
C ALA A 143 13.86 -8.85 -0.60
N GLN A 144 15.08 -8.31 -0.58
CA GLN A 144 16.31 -9.09 -0.43
C GLN A 144 16.36 -9.83 0.91
N ALA A 145 16.02 -9.16 2.01
CA ALA A 145 15.99 -9.78 3.34
C ALA A 145 15.01 -10.95 3.39
N ILE A 146 13.81 -10.82 2.81
CA ILE A 146 12.84 -11.92 2.69
C ILE A 146 13.46 -13.10 1.95
N GLY A 147 14.10 -12.82 0.80
CA GLY A 147 14.75 -13.82 -0.04
C GLY A 147 15.89 -14.59 0.64
N CYS A 148 16.53 -14.00 1.65
CA CYS A 148 17.65 -14.58 2.39
C CYS A 148 17.22 -15.39 3.63
N VAL A 149 15.94 -15.37 4.01
CA VAL A 149 15.47 -16.13 5.18
C VAL A 149 15.44 -17.62 4.86
N ASP A 150 16.24 -18.42 5.59
CA ASP A 150 16.14 -19.87 5.59
C ASP A 150 15.01 -20.36 6.49
N CYS A 151 13.89 -20.73 5.86
CA CYS A 151 12.73 -21.31 6.55
C CYS A 151 12.81 -22.84 6.70
N GLY A 152 13.89 -23.48 6.25
CA GLY A 152 14.08 -24.93 6.28
C GLY A 152 12.87 -25.71 5.76
N HIS A 153 12.47 -26.75 6.49
CA HIS A 153 11.29 -27.56 6.16
C HIS A 153 9.94 -26.90 6.53
N MET A 154 9.97 -25.74 7.20
CA MET A 154 8.76 -25.05 7.66
C MET A 154 8.06 -24.29 6.53
N GLY A 155 8.79 -23.92 5.46
CA GLY A 155 8.25 -23.25 4.28
C GLY A 155 8.32 -24.12 3.03
N LYS A 156 7.45 -23.85 2.04
CA LYS A 156 7.39 -24.58 0.76
C LYS A 156 7.94 -23.81 -0.45
N ALA A 157 8.13 -22.50 -0.34
CA ALA A 157 8.85 -21.66 -1.30
C ALA A 157 9.20 -20.31 -0.66
N CYS A 158 10.33 -19.75 -1.09
CA CYS A 158 10.77 -18.42 -0.68
C CYS A 158 10.14 -17.35 -1.57
N LEU A 159 9.51 -16.34 -0.97
CA LEU A 159 9.06 -15.15 -1.69
C LEU A 159 10.26 -14.22 -1.96
N ARG A 160 10.22 -13.46 -3.04
CA ARG A 160 11.33 -12.58 -3.46
C ARG A 160 10.92 -11.13 -3.67
N ASP A 161 9.71 -10.79 -3.24
CA ASP A 161 9.12 -9.47 -3.37
C ASP A 161 8.93 -8.85 -1.98
N GLN A 162 8.66 -7.54 -1.90
CA GLN A 162 8.38 -6.89 -0.62
C GLN A 162 7.09 -7.38 0.05
N THR A 163 6.24 -8.17 -0.61
CA THR A 163 4.98 -8.72 -0.06
C THR A 163 4.13 -7.66 0.66
N ILE A 164 3.97 -6.49 0.03
CA ILE A 164 3.08 -5.42 0.49
C ILE A 164 2.10 -5.11 -0.64
N TRP A 165 0.81 -5.14 -0.31
CA TRP A 165 -0.20 -4.46 -1.10
C TRP A 165 -0.29 -3.03 -0.62
N PHE A 166 -0.13 -2.09 -1.54
CA PHE A 166 -0.19 -0.69 -1.21
C PHE A 166 -1.58 -0.12 -1.49
N GLY A 167 -2.17 0.52 -0.48
CA GLY A 167 -3.39 1.30 -0.63
C GLY A 167 -3.11 2.74 -1.06
N ASP A 168 -4.11 3.61 -0.93
CA ASP A 168 -4.00 5.03 -1.26
C ASP A 168 -3.02 5.77 -0.33
N THR A 169 -2.96 5.32 0.93
CA THR A 169 -2.04 5.83 1.95
C THR A 169 -1.60 4.69 2.86
N ASN A 170 -0.50 4.89 3.60
CA ASN A 170 -0.05 3.95 4.63
C ASN A 170 -0.58 4.27 6.02
N SER A 171 -1.55 5.18 6.16
CA SER A 171 -2.08 5.61 7.47
C SER A 171 -2.68 4.47 8.29
N ILE A 172 -3.29 3.50 7.61
CA ILE A 172 -3.79 2.24 8.16
C ILE A 172 -3.08 1.10 7.43
N VAL A 173 -2.46 0.19 8.18
CA VAL A 173 -1.87 -1.04 7.66
C VAL A 173 -2.55 -2.24 8.31
N ILE A 174 -3.07 -3.16 7.50
CA ILE A 174 -3.61 -4.43 7.98
C ILE A 174 -2.54 -5.52 7.87
N VAL A 175 -2.38 -6.31 8.92
CA VAL A 175 -1.40 -7.41 8.98
C VAL A 175 -2.12 -8.75 9.15
N GLY A 176 -2.06 -9.58 8.10
CA GLY A 176 -2.56 -10.95 8.06
C GLY A 176 -1.57 -12.00 8.59
N GLU A 177 -1.97 -13.27 8.56
CA GLU A 177 -1.19 -14.41 9.09
C GLU A 177 -0.06 -14.83 8.12
N ALA A 178 -0.44 -15.38 6.97
CA ALA A 178 0.50 -15.97 6.02
C ALA A 178 -0.12 -16.07 4.61
N PRO A 179 0.71 -15.98 3.56
CA PRO A 179 0.25 -16.12 2.19
C PRO A 179 -0.26 -17.53 1.90
N ALA A 180 -1.27 -17.60 1.03
CA ALA A 180 -1.80 -18.84 0.48
C ALA A 180 -1.34 -19.03 -0.97
N ARG A 181 -1.10 -20.28 -1.40
CA ARG A 181 -0.64 -20.63 -2.77
C ARG A 181 -1.57 -20.16 -3.89
N THR A 182 -2.84 -19.92 -3.57
CA THR A 182 -3.82 -19.37 -4.51
C THR A 182 -4.28 -17.99 -4.09
N GLY A 183 -3.55 -17.34 -3.18
CA GLY A 183 -3.88 -16.04 -2.59
C GLY A 183 -3.23 -14.87 -3.31
N TRP A 184 -3.21 -13.73 -2.62
CA TRP A 184 -2.94 -12.44 -3.24
C TRP A 184 -1.53 -12.23 -3.77
N VAL A 185 -0.53 -12.86 -3.15
CA VAL A 185 0.86 -12.81 -3.63
C VAL A 185 0.97 -13.40 -5.04
N GLU A 186 0.18 -14.42 -5.34
CA GLU A 186 0.14 -15.06 -6.66
C GLU A 186 -0.87 -14.38 -7.60
N SER A 187 -1.99 -13.88 -7.08
CA SER A 187 -3.00 -13.20 -7.90
C SER A 187 -2.61 -11.77 -8.28
N GLY A 188 -1.68 -11.17 -7.54
CA GLY A 188 -1.28 -9.77 -7.68
C GLY A 188 -2.26 -8.76 -7.08
N VAL A 189 -3.38 -9.21 -6.46
CA VAL A 189 -4.39 -8.32 -5.88
C VAL A 189 -4.74 -8.76 -4.46
N ALA A 190 -4.54 -7.87 -3.48
CA ALA A 190 -4.87 -8.14 -2.08
C ALA A 190 -6.29 -8.67 -1.92
N TRP A 191 -6.47 -9.64 -1.02
CA TRP A 191 -7.75 -10.27 -0.74
C TRP A 191 -8.39 -11.06 -1.89
N HIS A 192 -7.71 -11.24 -3.03
CA HIS A 192 -8.23 -12.01 -4.15
C HIS A 192 -7.45 -13.31 -4.34
N ASN A 193 -8.15 -14.34 -4.81
CA ASN A 193 -7.49 -15.54 -5.27
C ASN A 193 -7.01 -15.42 -6.73
N THR A 194 -6.28 -16.42 -7.22
CA THR A 194 -5.77 -16.46 -8.61
C THR A 194 -6.86 -16.52 -9.68
N ALA A 195 -8.12 -16.78 -9.31
CA ALA A 195 -9.28 -16.69 -10.20
C ALA A 195 -9.94 -15.29 -10.20
N GLY A 196 -9.33 -14.30 -9.54
CA GLY A 196 -9.86 -12.94 -9.42
C GLY A 196 -11.07 -12.83 -8.49
N LYS A 197 -11.34 -13.84 -7.66
CA LYS A 197 -12.47 -13.82 -6.71
C LYS A 197 -12.04 -13.22 -5.38
N LEU A 198 -12.80 -12.23 -4.90
CA LEU A 198 -12.65 -11.68 -3.55
C LEU A 198 -12.87 -12.79 -2.51
N LEU A 199 -11.88 -12.94 -1.62
CA LEU A 199 -11.93 -13.90 -0.54
C LEU A 199 -13.01 -13.51 0.47
N PRO A 200 -13.67 -14.48 1.12
CA PRO A 200 -14.69 -14.16 2.10
C PRO A 200 -14.20 -13.29 3.27
N SER A 201 -12.93 -13.39 3.63
CA SER A 201 -12.30 -12.50 4.62
C SER A 201 -12.23 -11.05 4.15
N GLY A 202 -11.98 -10.83 2.86
CA GLY A 202 -12.02 -9.50 2.24
C GLY A 202 -13.42 -8.91 2.24
N VAL A 203 -14.47 -9.72 2.03
CA VAL A 203 -15.87 -9.27 2.13
C VAL A 203 -16.19 -8.73 3.52
N ILE A 204 -15.78 -9.44 4.57
CA ILE A 204 -16.01 -9.00 5.95
C ILE A 204 -15.15 -7.78 6.27
N MET A 205 -13.88 -7.76 5.85
CA MET A 205 -13.00 -6.62 6.06
C MET A 205 -13.52 -5.35 5.36
N GLN A 206 -14.04 -5.45 4.13
CA GLN A 206 -14.67 -4.31 3.44
C GLN A 206 -15.81 -3.72 4.27
N LYS A 207 -16.68 -4.56 4.87
CA LYS A 207 -17.76 -4.07 5.74
C LYS A 207 -17.24 -3.33 6.97
N LEU A 208 -16.16 -3.82 7.57
CA LEU A 208 -15.53 -3.16 8.71
C LEU A 208 -14.86 -1.84 8.32
N LEU A 209 -14.12 -1.81 7.20
CA LEU A 209 -13.48 -0.61 6.68
C LEU A 209 -14.48 0.46 6.23
N ALA A 210 -15.66 0.07 5.76
CA ALA A 210 -16.74 1.00 5.44
C ALA A 210 -17.17 1.84 6.66
N ILE A 211 -17.06 1.32 7.88
CA ILE A 211 -17.28 2.09 9.13
C ILE A 211 -16.27 3.25 9.22
N LEU A 212 -15.06 3.07 8.72
CA LEU A 212 -14.02 4.11 8.66
C LEU A 212 -14.10 4.96 7.38
N GLY A 213 -15.10 4.74 6.52
CA GLY A 213 -15.20 5.38 5.22
C GLY A 213 -14.06 5.01 4.27
N LYS A 214 -13.56 3.76 4.34
CA LYS A 214 -12.44 3.26 3.52
C LYS A 214 -12.85 2.08 2.66
N GLU A 215 -12.33 2.06 1.44
CA GLU A 215 -12.40 0.92 0.53
C GLU A 215 -11.30 -0.10 0.82
N LEU A 216 -11.56 -1.39 0.64
CA LEU A 216 -10.65 -2.47 1.01
C LEU A 216 -9.28 -2.37 0.32
N LEU A 217 -9.29 -2.12 -0.99
CA LEU A 217 -8.07 -2.03 -1.78
C LEU A 217 -7.34 -0.69 -1.60
N ALA A 218 -7.99 0.32 -1.02
CA ALA A 218 -7.38 1.60 -0.67
C ALA A 218 -6.59 1.55 0.65
N VAL A 219 -6.58 0.42 1.36
CA VAL A 219 -5.85 0.22 2.62
C VAL A 219 -4.64 -0.69 2.39
N THR A 220 -3.47 -0.28 2.91
CA THR A 220 -2.24 -1.06 2.81
C THR A 220 -2.37 -2.38 3.59
N PHE A 221 -1.92 -3.47 2.98
CA PHE A 221 -2.03 -4.82 3.53
C PHE A 221 -0.69 -5.57 3.39
N THR A 222 -0.32 -6.30 4.43
CA THR A 222 0.80 -7.25 4.42
C THR A 222 0.50 -8.44 5.34
N GLU A 223 1.38 -9.42 5.40
CA GLU A 223 1.21 -10.63 6.22
C GLU A 223 2.43 -10.84 7.10
N ALA A 224 2.27 -11.45 8.28
CA ALA A 224 3.39 -11.63 9.20
C ALA A 224 4.47 -12.57 8.63
N ILE A 225 4.03 -13.65 7.99
CA ILE A 225 4.91 -14.67 7.40
C ILE A 225 5.13 -14.39 5.91
N LYS A 226 6.38 -14.51 5.43
CA LYS A 226 6.78 -14.19 4.04
C LYS A 226 7.21 -15.40 3.22
N CYS A 227 6.62 -16.56 3.55
CA CYS A 227 6.74 -17.80 2.79
C CYS A 227 5.40 -18.55 2.83
N PHE A 228 5.20 -19.52 1.94
CA PHE A 228 4.07 -20.43 2.07
C PHE A 228 4.36 -21.48 3.16
N PRO A 229 3.64 -21.51 4.30
CA PRO A 229 3.89 -22.47 5.35
C PRO A 229 3.67 -23.90 4.87
N SER A 230 4.52 -24.84 5.33
CA SER A 230 4.37 -26.26 5.02
C SER A 230 3.22 -26.88 5.81
N ASP A 231 3.03 -26.44 7.06
CA ASP A 231 2.02 -26.86 8.02
C ASP A 231 1.66 -25.70 8.99
N ARG A 232 0.42 -25.67 9.50
CA ARG A 232 -0.05 -24.66 10.48
C ARG A 232 0.71 -24.71 11.80
N ARG A 233 1.30 -25.84 12.19
CA ARG A 233 2.09 -25.96 13.42
C ARG A 233 3.32 -25.03 13.46
N TYR A 234 3.84 -24.64 12.29
CA TYR A 234 5.04 -23.81 12.17
C TYR A 234 4.76 -22.30 12.12
N LEU A 235 3.49 -21.88 12.16
CA LEU A 235 3.13 -20.47 11.98
C LEU A 235 3.81 -19.55 13.01
N LYS A 236 3.91 -19.99 14.26
CA LYS A 236 4.55 -19.20 15.31
C LYS A 236 6.05 -19.01 15.05
N ASP A 237 6.74 -20.08 14.70
CA ASP A 237 8.18 -20.08 14.45
C ASP A 237 8.52 -19.29 13.18
N LEU A 238 7.72 -19.46 12.12
CA LEU A 238 7.83 -18.67 10.90
C LEU A 238 7.56 -17.19 11.14
N ALA A 239 6.55 -16.83 11.93
CA ALA A 239 6.26 -15.44 12.25
C ALA A 239 7.39 -14.80 13.07
N ALA A 240 7.99 -15.54 14.02
CA ALA A 240 9.16 -15.08 14.75
C ALA A 240 10.36 -14.87 13.82
N LEU A 241 10.58 -15.80 12.88
CA LEU A 241 11.66 -15.73 11.89
C LEU A 241 11.53 -14.50 10.97
N TYR A 242 10.32 -14.19 10.52
CA TYR A 242 10.03 -13.02 9.66
C TYR A 242 9.74 -11.72 10.42
N ARG A 243 9.73 -11.73 11.75
CA ARG A 243 9.46 -10.55 12.57
C ARG A 243 10.37 -9.36 12.24
N PRO A 244 11.71 -9.53 12.06
CA PRO A 244 12.57 -8.40 11.72
C PRO A 244 12.16 -7.73 10.40
N THR A 245 11.84 -8.53 9.38
CA THR A 245 11.34 -8.03 8.09
C THR A 245 10.01 -7.28 8.26
N LEU A 246 9.06 -7.86 9.00
CA LEU A 246 7.76 -7.22 9.24
C LEU A 246 7.93 -5.88 9.97
N THR A 247 8.79 -5.82 10.98
CA THR A 247 9.10 -4.57 11.70
C THR A 247 9.72 -3.53 10.76
N GLN A 248 10.64 -3.93 9.88
CA GLN A 248 11.23 -3.01 8.89
C GLN A 248 10.18 -2.49 7.90
N GLN A 249 9.29 -3.36 7.40
CA GLN A 249 8.18 -2.94 6.53
C GLN A 249 7.30 -1.90 7.23
N LEU A 250 6.87 -2.16 8.46
CA LEU A 250 6.02 -1.24 9.22
C LEU A 250 6.74 0.09 9.50
N ARG A 251 8.06 0.07 9.76
CA ARG A 251 8.85 1.31 9.89
C ARG A 251 8.86 2.13 8.59
N ILE A 252 9.08 1.49 7.45
CA ILE A 252 9.09 2.14 6.13
C ILE A 252 7.71 2.72 5.79
N LEU A 253 6.65 1.96 6.07
CA LEU A 253 5.27 2.37 5.83
C LEU A 253 4.83 3.50 6.78
N ASN A 254 5.44 3.59 7.96
CA ASN A 254 5.14 4.56 9.02
C ASN A 254 3.62 4.77 9.27
N PRO A 255 2.86 3.71 9.60
CA PRO A 255 1.43 3.81 9.79
C PRO A 255 1.06 4.53 11.09
N LYS A 256 -0.10 5.20 11.09
CA LYS A 256 -0.72 5.69 12.34
C LYS A 256 -1.41 4.55 13.08
N LEU A 257 -2.05 3.66 12.35
CA LEU A 257 -2.81 2.52 12.87
C LEU A 257 -2.39 1.21 12.19
N ILE A 258 -2.14 0.19 12.98
CA ILE A 258 -1.87 -1.17 12.54
C ILE A 258 -3.00 -2.09 13.05
N LEU A 259 -3.67 -2.80 12.15
CA LEU A 259 -4.71 -3.77 12.48
C LEU A 259 -4.17 -5.20 12.27
N THR A 260 -3.87 -5.92 13.35
CA THR A 260 -3.44 -7.32 13.25
C THR A 260 -4.64 -8.26 13.27
N MET A 261 -4.70 -9.20 12.33
CA MET A 261 -5.80 -10.14 12.19
C MET A 261 -5.48 -11.52 12.75
N GLY A 262 -5.97 -11.84 13.94
CA GLY A 262 -5.72 -13.14 14.55
C GLY A 262 -4.45 -13.19 15.39
N ALA A 263 -4.22 -14.34 16.07
CA ALA A 263 -3.20 -14.45 17.11
C ALA A 263 -1.76 -14.32 16.61
N ILE A 264 -1.45 -14.88 15.43
CA ILE A 264 -0.08 -14.91 14.88
C ILE A 264 0.46 -13.49 14.61
N PRO A 265 -0.19 -12.63 13.80
CA PRO A 265 0.31 -11.27 13.58
C PRO A 265 0.26 -10.42 14.85
N THR A 266 -0.72 -10.64 15.74
CA THR A 266 -0.77 -9.93 17.03
C THR A 266 0.45 -10.26 17.89
N GLN A 267 0.76 -11.55 18.08
CA GLN A 267 1.91 -11.99 18.86
C GLN A 267 3.25 -11.54 18.26
N ALA A 268 3.32 -11.36 16.95
CA ALA A 268 4.53 -10.85 16.30
C ALA A 268 4.80 -9.37 16.62
N LEU A 269 3.75 -8.57 16.87
CA LEU A 269 3.87 -7.11 16.98
C LEU A 269 3.70 -6.55 18.39
N ILE A 270 2.94 -7.21 19.27
CA ILE A 270 2.75 -6.72 20.65
C ILE A 270 3.69 -7.43 21.62
N GLU A 271 4.23 -6.67 22.58
CA GLU A 271 5.10 -7.21 23.62
C GLU A 271 4.31 -7.89 24.76
N GLU A 272 3.06 -7.49 24.97
CA GLU A 272 2.22 -8.05 26.04
C GLU A 272 1.90 -9.52 25.73
N PRO A 273 2.32 -10.47 26.58
CA PRO A 273 1.98 -11.87 26.40
C PRO A 273 0.50 -12.10 26.69
N PHE A 274 -0.15 -12.95 25.90
CA PHE A 274 -1.55 -13.30 26.09
C PHE A 274 -1.80 -14.79 25.88
N ARG A 275 -2.81 -15.34 26.58
CA ARG A 275 -3.20 -16.76 26.44
C ARG A 275 -4.23 -16.97 25.34
N ARG A 276 -5.20 -16.06 25.23
CA ARG A 276 -6.23 -16.09 24.18
C ARG A 276 -6.25 -14.75 23.48
N LEU A 277 -6.50 -14.77 22.17
CA LEU A 277 -6.64 -13.54 21.38
C LEU A 277 -7.69 -12.58 21.97
N SER A 278 -8.78 -13.11 22.53
CA SER A 278 -9.81 -12.31 23.20
C SER A 278 -9.30 -11.46 24.37
N ASP A 279 -8.16 -11.81 24.96
CA ASP A 279 -7.59 -11.08 26.08
C ASP A 279 -6.97 -9.75 25.63
N VAL A 280 -6.70 -9.58 24.32
CA VAL A 280 -6.02 -8.41 23.73
C VAL A 280 -6.78 -7.72 22.60
N VAL A 281 -7.79 -8.36 22.02
CA VAL A 281 -8.62 -7.76 20.95
C VAL A 281 -9.26 -6.44 21.40
N GLY A 282 -9.20 -5.43 20.53
CA GLY A 282 -9.76 -4.09 20.75
C GLY A 282 -8.93 -3.21 21.68
N LYS A 283 -7.90 -3.74 22.35
CA LYS A 283 -6.95 -2.94 23.13
C LYS A 283 -5.94 -2.25 22.22
N ARG A 284 -5.30 -1.20 22.74
CA ARG A 284 -4.30 -0.38 22.03
C ARG A 284 -2.92 -0.69 22.56
N TYR A 285 -1.99 -0.94 21.65
CA TYR A 285 -0.58 -1.19 21.93
C TYR A 285 0.27 -0.20 21.16
N ALA A 286 1.35 0.29 21.75
CA ALA A 286 2.29 1.15 21.07
C ALA A 286 3.31 0.31 20.29
N MET A 287 3.64 0.75 19.08
CA MET A 287 4.77 0.25 18.29
C MET A 287 5.47 1.44 17.65
N GLY A 288 6.47 2.00 18.33
CA GLY A 288 7.03 3.31 17.96
C GLY A 288 5.93 4.39 18.04
N GLU A 289 5.75 5.13 16.96
CA GLU A 289 4.69 6.15 16.83
C GLU A 289 3.33 5.56 16.39
N SER A 290 3.32 4.29 15.98
CA SER A 290 2.11 3.60 15.53
C SER A 290 1.31 3.03 16.70
N VAL A 291 -0.01 2.92 16.52
CA VAL A 291 -0.89 2.17 17.42
C VAL A 291 -1.27 0.84 16.77
N VAL A 292 -1.01 -0.27 17.46
CA VAL A 292 -1.49 -1.60 17.08
C VAL A 292 -2.81 -1.89 17.79
N ILE A 293 -3.84 -2.28 17.04
CA ILE A 293 -5.12 -2.76 17.56
C ILE A 293 -5.38 -4.17 17.04
N PRO A 294 -5.34 -5.20 17.91
CA PRO A 294 -5.69 -6.55 17.53
C PRO A 294 -7.17 -6.70 17.25
N ILE A 295 -7.50 -7.41 16.17
CA ILE A 295 -8.87 -7.76 15.80
C ILE A 295 -9.00 -9.27 15.62
N PHE A 296 -10.22 -9.79 15.75
CA PHE A 296 -10.48 -11.17 15.34
C PHE A 296 -10.25 -11.29 13.84
N HIS A 297 -9.71 -12.43 13.40
CA HIS A 297 -9.57 -12.69 11.96
C HIS A 297 -10.97 -12.58 11.30
N PRO A 298 -11.13 -11.81 10.21
CA PRO A 298 -12.43 -11.54 9.58
C PRO A 298 -12.93 -12.73 8.76
N SER A 299 -12.75 -13.97 9.23
CA SER A 299 -13.25 -15.17 8.56
C SER A 299 -14.79 -15.21 8.62
N PRO A 300 -15.49 -15.51 7.51
CA PRO A 300 -16.95 -15.63 7.52
C PRO A 300 -17.45 -16.80 8.38
N ILE A 301 -16.59 -17.79 8.66
CA ILE A 301 -16.93 -18.99 9.43
C ILE A 301 -16.97 -18.66 10.94
N SER A 302 -16.27 -17.62 11.37
CA SER A 302 -16.26 -17.18 12.77
C SER A 302 -17.23 -16.01 12.95
N PRO A 303 -18.35 -16.15 13.69
CA PRO A 303 -19.28 -15.04 13.92
C PRO A 303 -18.61 -13.84 14.62
N ARG A 304 -17.50 -14.08 15.34
CA ARG A 304 -16.68 -13.05 15.99
C ARG A 304 -15.96 -12.15 15.00
N GLY A 305 -15.63 -12.65 13.81
CA GLY A 305 -14.84 -11.92 12.80
C GLY A 305 -15.53 -10.67 12.25
N TYR A 306 -16.85 -10.59 12.34
CA TYR A 306 -17.61 -9.38 12.04
C TYR A 306 -18.19 -8.75 13.31
N LYS A 307 -19.06 -9.48 14.02
CA LYS A 307 -19.86 -8.94 15.13
C LYS A 307 -19.00 -8.30 16.22
N ASP A 308 -17.93 -8.97 16.63
CA ASP A 308 -17.09 -8.51 17.74
C ASP A 308 -16.06 -7.46 17.30
N ASN A 309 -15.81 -7.34 15.99
CA ASN A 309 -14.95 -6.31 15.43
C ASN A 309 -15.69 -4.98 15.21
N VAL A 310 -17.00 -4.98 14.95
CA VAL A 310 -17.79 -3.75 14.73
C VAL A 310 -17.56 -2.69 15.83
N PRO A 311 -17.70 -3.00 17.14
CA PRO A 311 -17.48 -2.01 18.20
C PRO A 311 -16.05 -1.43 18.22
N ILE A 312 -15.06 -2.21 17.77
CA ILE A 312 -13.66 -1.78 17.68
C ILE A 312 -13.50 -0.75 16.57
N PHE A 313 -14.10 -0.99 15.40
CA PHE A 313 -14.04 -0.07 14.27
C PHE A 313 -14.84 1.21 14.55
N GLU A 314 -15.99 1.12 15.22
CA GLU A 314 -16.72 2.30 15.71
C GLU A 314 -15.90 3.13 16.72
N MET A 315 -15.18 2.46 17.63
CA MET A 315 -14.24 3.14 18.54
C MET A 315 -13.13 3.86 17.77
N ILE A 316 -12.54 3.20 16.75
CA ILE A 316 -11.51 3.80 15.91
C ILE A 316 -12.06 5.02 15.17
N GLN A 317 -13.26 4.91 14.58
CA GLN A 317 -13.92 6.01 13.88
C GLN A 317 -14.11 7.22 14.79
N ARG A 318 -14.64 7.04 16.00
CA ARG A 318 -14.82 8.13 16.97
C ARG A 318 -13.51 8.84 17.28
N LYS A 319 -12.42 8.10 17.48
CA LYS A 319 -11.10 8.68 17.77
C LYS A 319 -10.46 9.39 16.58
N ILE A 320 -10.71 8.90 15.36
CA ILE A 320 -10.27 9.61 14.15
C ILE A 320 -10.99 10.97 14.07
N LEU A 321 -12.30 11.01 14.38
CA LEU A 321 -13.09 12.24 14.38
C LEU A 321 -12.73 13.21 15.51
N GLU A 322 -12.23 12.72 16.66
CA GLU A 322 -11.76 13.57 17.77
C GLU A 322 -10.45 14.33 17.46
N VAL A 323 -9.68 13.87 16.47
CA VAL A 323 -8.35 14.40 16.11
C VAL A 323 -8.37 15.13 14.75
N ALA A 324 -9.47 15.05 14.00
CA ALA A 324 -9.66 15.67 12.69
C ALA A 324 -10.18 17.11 12.78
#